data_AF-A0A2D9CAG3-F1
#
_entry.id   AF-A0A2D9CAG3-F1
#
_cell.length_a   1.000
_cell.length_b   1.000
_cell.length_c   1.000
_cell.angle_alpha   90.00
_cell.angle_beta   90.00
_cell.angle_gamma   90.00
#
_symmetry.space_group_name_H-M   'P 1'
#
loop_
_entity.id
_entity.type
_entity.pdbx_description
1 polymer ?
#
loop_
_entity_poly.entity_id
_entity_poly.type
_entity_poly.pdbx_seq_one_letter_code
_entity_poly.pdbx_strand_id
1 'polypeptide(L)'
;MTQKEQMVKLFKDNGLVKEDVFKHKHYTIITRSGIDKIQANLSIYISYDVIRCEPNYAVVKASANLHEESAIETFGSALKGEGYKDGNTNTWYVIETAEKRAMSRAVLKLAGLYALGVYGEDESESFKR
;
A
#
# COMPACT_ATOMS: atom_id res chain seq x y z
N MET A 1 -11.02 -9.32 -22.01
CA MET A 1 -9.75 -9.37 -21.26
C MET A 1 -10.05 -9.98 -19.90
N THR A 2 -9.34 -11.03 -19.51
CA THR A 2 -9.53 -11.68 -18.20
C THR A 2 -8.86 -10.87 -17.08
N GLN A 3 -9.25 -11.08 -15.82
CA GLN A 3 -8.60 -10.41 -14.67
C GLN A 3 -7.09 -10.67 -14.63
N LYS A 4 -6.66 -11.88 -15.02
CA LYS A 4 -5.25 -12.26 -15.10
C LYS A 4 -4.51 -11.48 -16.19
N GLU A 5 -5.12 -11.29 -17.36
CA GLU A 5 -4.54 -10.51 -18.46
C GLU A 5 -4.41 -9.02 -18.08
N GLN A 6 -5.43 -8.46 -17.42
CA GLN A 6 -5.39 -7.08 -16.92
C GLN A 6 -4.25 -6.90 -15.90
N MET A 7 -4.11 -7.81 -14.95
CA MET A 7 -3.05 -7.78 -13.94
C MET A 7 -1.65 -7.84 -14.59
N VAL A 8 -1.45 -8.77 -15.54
CA VAL A 8 -0.17 -8.91 -16.25
C VAL A 8 0.15 -7.65 -17.07
N LYS A 9 -0.85 -7.04 -17.70
CA LYS A 9 -0.67 -5.77 -18.42
C LYS A 9 -0.21 -4.67 -17.46
N LEU A 10 -0.92 -4.45 -16.35
CA LEU A 10 -0.56 -3.42 -15.37
C LEU A 10 0.83 -3.62 -14.77
N PHE A 11 1.25 -4.87 -14.54
CA PHE A 11 2.61 -5.15 -14.04
C PHE A 11 3.69 -4.74 -15.05
N LYS A 12 3.47 -5.02 -16.34
CA LYS A 12 4.39 -4.62 -17.41
C LYS A 12 4.41 -3.10 -17.60
N ASP A 13 3.24 -2.48 -17.64
CA ASP A 13 3.10 -1.03 -17.84
C ASP A 13 3.79 -0.25 -16.69
N ASN A 14 3.83 -0.82 -15.49
CA ASN A 14 4.51 -0.25 -14.32
C ASN A 14 5.95 -0.77 -14.11
N GLY A 15 6.53 -1.49 -15.07
CA GLY A 15 7.93 -1.94 -14.99
C GLY A 15 8.24 -2.87 -13.82
N LEU A 16 7.25 -3.62 -13.31
CA LEU A 16 7.45 -4.56 -12.22
C LEU A 16 8.22 -5.79 -12.69
N VAL A 17 9.22 -6.19 -11.90
CA VAL A 17 9.97 -7.44 -12.12
C VAL A 17 9.51 -8.52 -11.15
N LYS A 18 9.98 -9.75 -11.37
CA LYS A 18 9.60 -10.91 -10.54
C LYS A 18 9.90 -10.70 -9.04
N GLU A 19 10.91 -9.90 -8.70
CA GLU A 19 11.28 -9.61 -7.32
C GLU A 19 10.29 -8.68 -6.62
N ASP A 20 9.56 -7.86 -7.36
CA ASP A 20 8.59 -6.89 -6.83
C ASP A 20 7.25 -7.54 -6.48
N VAL A 21 7.03 -8.80 -6.85
CA VAL A 21 5.74 -9.48 -6.71
C VAL A 21 5.93 -10.89 -6.16
N PHE A 22 5.16 -11.26 -5.15
CA PHE A 22 5.12 -12.62 -4.64
C PHE A 22 3.70 -13.05 -4.29
N LYS A 23 3.50 -14.35 -4.11
CA LYS A 23 2.22 -14.93 -3.69
C LYS A 23 2.26 -15.17 -2.19
N HIS A 24 1.22 -14.74 -1.49
CA HIS A 24 1.02 -15.04 -0.07
C HIS A 24 -0.41 -15.54 0.14
N LYS A 25 -0.57 -16.81 0.49
CA LYS A 25 -1.87 -17.49 0.60
C LYS A 25 -2.68 -17.32 -0.70
N HIS A 26 -3.83 -16.64 -0.63
CA HIS A 26 -4.71 -16.39 -1.77
C HIS A 26 -4.44 -15.05 -2.48
N TYR A 27 -3.49 -14.26 -1.97
CA TYR A 27 -3.25 -12.90 -2.42
C TYR A 27 -1.98 -12.78 -3.27
N THR A 28 -2.02 -11.85 -4.22
CA THR A 28 -0.82 -11.35 -4.88
C THR A 28 -0.33 -10.14 -4.10
N ILE A 29 0.91 -10.21 -3.63
CA ILE A 29 1.53 -9.13 -2.84
C ILE A 29 2.58 -8.41 -3.69
N ILE A 30 2.57 -7.09 -3.64
CA ILE A 30 3.60 -6.22 -4.22
C ILE A 30 4.49 -5.72 -3.09
N THR A 31 5.81 -5.85 -3.28
CA THR A 31 6.81 -5.37 -2.32
C THR A 31 6.82 -3.84 -2.24
N ARG A 32 7.44 -3.30 -1.20
CA ARG A 32 7.63 -1.84 -1.12
C ARG A 32 8.29 -1.24 -2.37
N SER A 33 9.35 -1.88 -2.88
CA SER A 33 10.03 -1.45 -4.10
C SER A 33 9.10 -1.42 -5.33
N GLY A 34 8.18 -2.38 -5.42
CA GLY A 34 7.18 -2.43 -6.49
C GLY A 34 6.16 -1.31 -6.39
N ILE A 35 5.71 -0.99 -5.17
CA ILE A 35 4.82 0.16 -4.93
C ILE A 35 5.50 1.47 -5.35
N ASP A 36 6.75 1.68 -4.95
CA ASP A 36 7.50 2.90 -5.30
C ASP A 36 7.68 3.04 -6.83
N LYS A 37 7.90 1.93 -7.56
CA LYS A 37 7.94 1.92 -9.03
C LYS A 37 6.61 2.32 -9.66
N ILE A 38 5.49 1.78 -9.16
CA ILE A 38 4.15 2.14 -9.65
C ILE A 38 3.89 3.62 -9.41
N GLN A 39 4.19 4.12 -8.20
CA GLN A 39 3.99 5.52 -7.85
C GLN A 39 4.77 6.44 -8.79
N ALA A 40 6.04 6.13 -9.05
CA ALA A 40 6.90 6.90 -9.94
C ALA A 40 6.40 6.85 -11.40
N ASN A 41 6.10 5.66 -11.93
CA ASN A 41 5.69 5.50 -13.32
C ASN A 41 4.35 6.15 -13.63
N LEU A 42 3.42 6.13 -12.67
CA LEU A 42 2.12 6.77 -12.79
C LEU A 42 2.13 8.25 -12.37
N SER A 43 3.28 8.79 -11.93
CA SER A 43 3.39 10.16 -11.43
C SER A 43 2.32 10.50 -10.38
N ILE A 44 2.08 9.55 -9.45
CA ILE A 44 1.07 9.71 -8.41
C ILE A 44 1.60 10.70 -7.37
N TYR A 45 0.83 11.76 -7.16
CA TYR A 45 1.05 12.69 -6.06
C TYR A 45 0.28 12.22 -4.83
N ILE A 46 0.90 12.31 -3.66
CA ILE A 46 0.29 11.95 -2.38
C ILE A 46 0.61 13.06 -1.37
N SER A 47 -0.42 13.51 -0.68
CA SER A 47 -0.33 14.38 0.49
C SER A 47 -0.86 13.66 1.71
N TYR A 48 -0.34 13.99 2.89
CA TYR A 48 -0.65 13.28 4.12
C TYR A 48 -1.16 14.23 5.20
N ASP A 49 -2.24 13.82 5.86
CA ASP A 49 -2.72 14.43 7.09
C ASP A 49 -2.49 13.47 8.26
N VAL A 50 -1.80 13.93 9.29
CA VAL A 50 -1.64 13.19 10.55
C VAL A 50 -2.91 13.38 11.38
N ILE A 51 -3.82 12.41 11.29
CA ILE A 51 -5.11 12.45 11.99
C ILE A 51 -4.92 12.17 13.48
N ARG A 52 -4.00 11.27 13.82
CA ARG A 52 -3.63 10.95 15.19
C ARG A 52 -2.18 10.48 15.28
N CYS A 53 -1.47 10.94 16.30
CA CYS A 53 -0.10 10.52 16.58
C CYS A 53 0.11 10.46 18.09
N GLU A 54 0.08 9.25 18.64
CA GLU A 54 0.28 8.91 20.04
C GLU A 54 1.46 7.93 20.15
N PRO A 55 2.07 7.74 21.35
CA PRO A 55 3.27 6.91 21.49
C PRO A 55 3.17 5.48 20.95
N ASN A 56 1.97 4.88 20.98
CA ASN A 56 1.72 3.52 20.51
C ASN A 56 0.65 3.44 19.42
N TYR A 57 0.07 4.57 18.98
CA TYR A 57 -1.02 4.56 18.02
C TYR A 57 -0.93 5.75 17.06
N ALA A 58 -1.04 5.49 15.76
CA ALA A 58 -1.07 6.53 14.74
C ALA A 58 -2.09 6.24 13.65
N VAL A 59 -2.64 7.31 13.07
CA VAL A 59 -3.50 7.29 11.90
C VAL A 59 -3.05 8.39 10.94
N VAL A 60 -2.77 8.01 9.71
CA VAL A 60 -2.43 8.91 8.61
C VAL A 60 -3.50 8.79 7.54
N LYS A 61 -4.05 9.92 7.10
CA LYS A 61 -4.85 9.99 5.89
C LYS A 61 -3.93 10.32 4.72
N ALA A 62 -4.05 9.59 3.63
CA ALA A 62 -3.39 9.90 2.37
C ALA A 62 -4.43 10.39 1.37
N SER A 63 -4.24 11.60 0.86
CA SER A 63 -5.01 12.15 -0.25
C SER A 63 -4.11 12.11 -1.48
N ALA A 64 -4.50 11.32 -2.47
CA ALA A 64 -3.65 10.96 -3.60
C ALA A 64 -4.35 11.19 -4.93
N ASN A 65 -3.59 11.58 -5.94
CA ASN A 65 -4.13 11.88 -7.26
C ASN A 65 -3.20 11.50 -8.42
N LEU A 66 -3.85 11.10 -9.51
CA LEU A 66 -3.28 10.99 -10.85
C LEU A 66 -3.57 12.32 -11.56
N HIS A 67 -2.58 13.21 -11.61
CA HIS A 67 -2.74 14.55 -12.20
C HIS A 67 -3.95 15.31 -11.60
N GLU A 68 -4.60 16.21 -12.33
CA GLU A 68 -5.70 17.04 -11.79
C GLU A 68 -7.07 16.33 -11.74
N GLU A 69 -7.21 15.10 -12.28
CA GLU A 69 -8.52 14.54 -12.61
C GLU A 69 -9.06 13.52 -11.60
N SER A 70 -8.20 12.80 -10.88
CA SER A 70 -8.63 11.69 -10.01
C SER A 70 -8.03 11.81 -8.62
N ALA A 71 -8.81 12.28 -7.65
CA ALA A 71 -8.41 12.31 -6.25
C ALA A 71 -9.12 11.18 -5.47
N ILE A 72 -8.34 10.41 -4.70
CA ILE A 72 -8.85 9.45 -3.74
C ILE A 72 -8.30 9.75 -2.35
N GLU A 73 -9.02 9.31 -1.34
CA GLU A 73 -8.53 9.31 0.03
C GLU A 73 -8.45 7.89 0.57
N THR A 74 -7.39 7.61 1.29
CA THR A 74 -7.20 6.37 2.04
C THR A 74 -6.69 6.70 3.44
N PHE A 75 -6.79 5.73 4.33
CA PHE A 75 -6.19 5.82 5.66
C PHE A 75 -5.20 4.69 5.83
N GLY A 76 -4.19 4.92 6.65
CA GLY A 76 -3.32 3.91 7.21
C GLY A 76 -3.30 4.09 8.72
N SER A 77 -3.28 2.98 9.46
CA SER A 77 -3.24 3.01 10.92
C SER A 77 -2.24 2.00 11.43
N ALA A 78 -1.62 2.33 12.56
CA ALA A 78 -0.68 1.49 13.26
C ALA A 78 -0.97 1.55 14.76
N LEU A 79 -1.18 0.40 15.38
CA LEU A 79 -1.31 0.23 16.82
C LEU A 79 -0.24 -0.76 17.26
N LYS A 80 0.70 -0.29 18.08
CA LYS A 80 1.77 -1.10 18.66
C LYS A 80 1.18 -2.02 19.73
N GLY A 81 1.30 -3.33 19.49
CA GLY A 81 1.02 -4.39 20.46
C GLY A 81 2.28 -5.19 20.79
N GLU A 82 2.26 -5.95 21.88
CA GLU A 82 3.26 -6.99 22.16
C GLU A 82 3.18 -8.12 21.13
N GLY A 83 1.98 -8.36 20.57
CA GLY A 83 1.77 -9.23 19.42
C GLY A 83 0.70 -8.71 18.47
N TYR A 84 0.13 -9.61 17.67
CA TYR A 84 -0.93 -9.30 16.69
C TYR A 84 -2.35 -9.53 17.22
N LYS A 85 -2.49 -9.73 18.54
CA LYS A 85 -3.80 -9.89 19.21
C LYS A 85 -4.28 -8.57 19.82
N ASP A 86 -3.33 -7.74 20.24
CA ASP A 86 -3.49 -6.48 20.96
C ASP A 86 -3.06 -5.25 20.12
N GLY A 87 -2.46 -5.49 18.95
CA GLY A 87 -2.07 -4.46 18.00
C GLY A 87 -1.97 -5.00 16.58
N ASN A 88 -1.64 -4.13 15.63
CA ASN A 88 -1.45 -4.46 14.22
C ASN A 88 -0.02 -4.23 13.73
N THR A 89 0.88 -3.82 14.61
CA THR A 89 2.32 -3.77 14.38
C THR A 89 3.07 -4.02 15.68
N ASN A 90 4.28 -4.56 15.59
CA ASN A 90 5.18 -4.73 16.72
C ASN A 90 6.35 -3.72 16.71
N THR A 91 6.37 -2.80 15.74
CA THR A 91 7.43 -1.79 15.59
C THR A 91 7.14 -0.51 16.36
N TRP A 92 8.18 0.13 16.89
CA TRP A 92 8.08 1.46 17.49
C TRP A 92 8.00 2.59 16.44
N TYR A 93 8.26 2.29 15.16
CA TYR A 93 8.05 3.20 14.03
C TYR A 93 6.55 3.28 13.66
N VAL A 94 5.72 3.70 14.61
CA VAL A 94 4.24 3.61 14.52
C VAL A 94 3.72 4.55 13.43
N ILE A 95 4.15 5.81 13.42
CA ILE A 95 3.68 6.81 12.45
C ILE A 95 4.14 6.46 11.03
N GLU A 96 5.40 6.02 10.85
CA GLU A 96 5.93 5.59 9.57
C GLU A 96 5.20 4.35 9.06
N THR A 97 4.80 3.44 9.95
CA THR A 97 3.98 2.27 9.56
C THR A 97 2.59 2.71 9.09
N ALA A 98 1.97 3.67 9.77
CA ALA A 98 0.68 4.21 9.35
C ALA A 98 0.78 4.91 7.99
N GLU A 99 1.83 5.71 7.77
CA GLU A 99 2.10 6.38 6.49
C GLU A 99 2.29 5.39 5.34
N LYS A 100 3.18 4.40 5.50
CA LYS A 100 3.43 3.35 4.47
C LYS A 100 2.16 2.60 4.08
N ARG A 101 1.29 2.30 5.05
CA ARG A 101 0.00 1.64 4.82
C ARG A 101 -0.97 2.50 4.00
N ALA A 102 -1.05 3.79 4.33
CA ALA A 102 -1.90 4.73 3.60
C ALA A 102 -1.41 4.88 2.16
N MET A 103 -0.09 5.04 2.00
CA MET A 103 0.58 5.15 0.70
C MET A 103 0.34 3.94 -0.20
N SER A 104 0.60 2.73 0.31
CA SER A 104 0.41 1.48 -0.45
C SER A 104 -1.00 1.37 -1.01
N ARG A 105 -2.02 1.62 -0.18
CA ARG A 105 -3.43 1.57 -0.60
C ARG A 105 -3.73 2.61 -1.66
N ALA A 106 -3.21 3.82 -1.50
CA ALA A 106 -3.44 4.90 -2.44
C ALA A 106 -2.89 4.54 -3.82
N VAL A 107 -1.62 4.12 -3.87
CA VAL A 107 -0.93 3.73 -5.11
C VAL A 107 -1.64 2.57 -5.81
N LEU A 108 -1.98 1.50 -5.07
CA LEU A 108 -2.64 0.33 -5.67
C LEU A 108 -4.06 0.60 -6.15
N LYS A 109 -4.80 1.48 -5.48
CA LYS A 109 -6.14 1.90 -5.92
C LYS A 109 -6.06 2.73 -7.19
N LEU A 110 -5.18 3.73 -7.25
CA LEU A 110 -5.00 4.56 -8.43
C LEU A 110 -4.47 3.75 -9.63
N ALA A 111 -3.61 2.77 -9.39
CA ALA A 111 -3.13 1.84 -10.42
C ALA A 111 -4.19 0.80 -10.87
N GLY A 112 -5.37 0.75 -10.25
CA GLY A 112 -6.41 -0.25 -10.52
C GLY A 112 -6.09 -1.67 -10.06
N LEU A 113 -4.94 -1.89 -9.42
CA LEU A 113 -4.46 -3.20 -8.96
C LEU A 113 -5.24 -3.72 -7.75
N TYR A 114 -5.69 -2.81 -6.87
CA TYR A 114 -6.44 -3.19 -5.68
C TYR A 114 -7.76 -3.91 -6.03
N ALA A 115 -8.41 -3.49 -7.12
CA ALA A 115 -9.63 -4.13 -7.62
C ALA A 115 -9.40 -5.55 -8.17
N LEU A 116 -8.14 -5.91 -8.46
CA LEU A 116 -7.73 -7.22 -8.95
C LEU A 116 -7.23 -8.15 -7.82
N GLY A 117 -7.42 -7.76 -6.54
CA GLY A 117 -6.98 -8.54 -5.38
C GLY A 117 -5.48 -8.53 -5.16
N VAL A 118 -4.81 -7.45 -5.59
CA VAL A 118 -3.39 -7.19 -5.33
C VAL A 118 -3.26 -6.27 -4.12
N TYR A 119 -2.38 -6.61 -3.18
CA TYR A 119 -2.16 -5.86 -1.95
C TYR A 119 -0.67 -5.53 -1.77
N GLY A 120 -0.35 -4.49 -1.00
CA GLY A 120 1.04 -4.16 -0.71
C GLY A 120 1.56 -4.89 0.53
N GLU A 121 2.85 -5.19 0.53
CA GLU A 121 3.56 -5.84 1.63
C GLU A 121 3.42 -5.08 2.96
N ASP A 122 3.48 -3.75 2.92
CA ASP A 122 3.40 -2.91 4.13
C ASP A 122 1.98 -2.77 4.69
N GLU A 123 0.95 -3.23 3.98
CA GLU A 123 -0.45 -3.07 4.42
C GLU A 123 -0.82 -3.92 5.63
N SER A 124 -0.11 -5.04 5.80
CA SER A 124 -0.29 -5.94 6.93
C SER A 124 0.99 -6.71 7.21
N GLU A 125 1.32 -6.87 8.48
CA GLU A 125 2.42 -7.73 8.92
C GLU A 125 2.23 -9.19 8.50
N SER A 126 0.98 -9.61 8.26
CA SER A 126 0.67 -10.94 7.72
C SER A 126 1.02 -11.10 6.23
N PHE A 127 1.41 -10.04 5.52
CA PHE A 127 1.74 -10.08 4.10
C PHE A 127 3.23 -10.14 3.81
N LYS A 128 4.07 -10.08 4.85
CA LYS A 128 5.52 -10.27 4.71
C LYS A 128 5.83 -11.68 4.22
N ARG A 129 6.98 -11.82 3.55
CA ARG A 129 7.50 -13.10 3.05
C ARG A 129 7.75 -14.10 4.17
#